data_AF-A0A8S2WVU4-F1
#
_entry.id   AF-A0A8S2WVU4-F1
#
_cell.length_a   1.000
_cell.length_b   1.000
_cell.length_c   1.000
_cell.angle_alpha   90.00
_cell.angle_beta   90.00
_cell.angle_gamma   90.00
#
_symmetry.space_group_name_H-M   'P 1'
#
loop_
_entity.id
_entity.type
_entity.pdbx_description
1 polymer ?
#
loop_
_entity_poly.entity_id
_entity_poly.type
_entity_poly.pdbx_seq_one_letter_code
_entity_poly.pdbx_strand_id
1 'polypeptide(L)' 'MKDEKDLSKEGRGSIDHRVTEVDGAQLCAVRWYDNKAVNCLCTLYGCQPTDLVERWSPKEKNHVKIARPN' A
#
# COMPACT_ATOMS: atom_id res chain seq x y z
N MET A 1 9.87 5.92 5.49
CA MET A 1 8.57 5.53 4.94
C MET A 1 7.88 6.82 4.55
N LYS A 2 7.36 6.93 3.33
CA LYS A 2 6.77 8.15 2.79
C LYS A 2 5.60 8.61 3.64
N ASP A 3 5.45 9.91 3.76
CA ASP A 3 4.31 10.51 4.44
C ASP A 3 3.08 10.49 3.53
N GLU A 4 1.89 10.57 4.15
CA GLU A 4 0.62 10.55 3.43
C GLU A 4 0.54 11.65 2.36
N LYS A 5 1.15 12.82 2.64
CA LYS A 5 1.22 13.93 1.67
C LYS A 5 1.97 13.54 0.40
N ASP A 6 3.02 12.74 0.51
CA ASP A 6 3.82 12.36 -0.66
C ASP A 6 3.16 11.24 -1.44
N LEU A 7 2.57 10.26 -0.75
CA LEU A 7 1.78 9.22 -1.39
C LEU A 7 0.52 9.78 -2.07
N SER A 8 -0.10 10.82 -1.50
CA SER A 8 -1.24 11.48 -2.13
C SER A 8 -0.91 12.16 -3.46
N LYS A 9 0.33 12.62 -3.63
CA LYS A 9 0.83 13.19 -4.89
C LYS A 9 1.12 12.10 -5.92
N GLU A 10 1.61 10.94 -5.48
CA GLU A 10 1.86 9.77 -6.34
C GLU A 10 0.55 9.13 -6.83
N GLY A 11 -0.53 9.31 -6.07
CA GLY A 11 -1.88 8.92 -6.47
C GLY A 11 -2.35 7.62 -5.80
N ARG A 12 -3.62 7.27 -6.08
CA ARG A 12 -4.22 6.04 -5.56
C ARG A 12 -3.48 4.81 -6.11
N GLY A 13 -3.17 3.85 -5.24
CA GLY A 13 -2.38 2.69 -5.61
C GLY A 13 -0.88 2.84 -5.37
N SER A 14 -0.42 4.01 -4.93
CA SER A 14 0.98 4.18 -4.54
C SER A 14 1.30 3.35 -3.29
N ILE A 15 2.47 2.73 -3.31
CA ILE A 15 2.94 1.84 -2.24
C ILE A 15 4.36 2.23 -1.88
N ASP A 16 4.62 2.32 -0.59
CA ASP A 16 5.95 2.38 -0.01
C ASP A 16 6.11 1.23 0.98
N HIS A 17 7.27 0.59 1.01
CA HIS A 17 7.52 -0.53 1.92
C HIS A 17 8.92 -0.45 2.51
N ARG A 18 9.05 -0.96 3.73
CA ARG A 18 10.32 -1.09 4.41
C ARG A 18 10.41 -2.47 5.04
N VAL A 19 11.54 -3.14 4.83
CA VAL A 19 11.85 -4.42 5.48
C VAL A 19 12.88 -4.15 6.56
N THR A 20 12.69 -4.74 7.73
CA THR A 20 13.63 -4.73 8.85
C THR A 20 13.69 -6.11 9.48
N GLU A 21 14.80 -6.43 10.12
CA GLU A 21 14.91 -7.64 10.94
C GLU A 21 14.88 -7.22 12.41
N VAL A 22 14.08 -7.92 13.22
CA VAL A 22 13.99 -7.73 14.67
C VAL A 22 13.99 -9.10 15.31
N ASP A 23 14.95 -9.37 16.20
CA ASP A 23 15.09 -10.64 16.93
C ASP A 23 15.11 -11.89 16.02
N GLY A 24 15.74 -11.77 14.84
CA GLY A 24 15.83 -12.85 13.84
C GLY A 24 14.55 -13.05 13.00
N ALA A 25 13.51 -12.23 13.19
CA ALA A 25 12.31 -12.21 12.37
C ALA A 25 12.34 -11.05 11.37
N GLN A 26 12.09 -11.36 10.09
CA GLN A 26 11.90 -10.33 9.06
C GLN A 26 10.50 -9.72 9.17
N LEU A 27 10.45 -8.41 9.33
CA LEU A 27 9.24 -7.60 9.35
C LEU A 27 9.21 -6.70 8.13
N CYS A 28 8.13 -6.78 7.36
CA CYS A 28 7.86 -5.86 6.28
C CYS A 28 6.70 -4.95 6.66
N ALA A 29 6.97 -3.65 6.73
CA ALA A 29 5.96 -2.63 6.90
C ALA A 29 5.64 -2.01 5.54
N VAL A 30 4.38 -2.10 5.14
CA VAL A 30 3.86 -1.60 3.86
C VAL A 30 2.90 -0.45 4.14
N ARG A 31 3.08 0.66 3.44
CA ARG A 31 2.14 1.78 3.42
C ARG A 31 1.58 1.94 2.02
N TRP A 32 0.27 1.83 1.90
CA TRP A 32 -0.46 1.94 0.65
C TRP A 32 -1.42 3.13 0.72
N TYR A 33 -1.54 3.88 -0.37
CA TYR A 33 -2.44 5.02 -0.42
C TYR A 33 -3.63 4.73 -1.33
N ASP A 34 -4.83 4.79 -0.72
CA ASP A 34 -6.10 4.76 -1.44
C ASP A 34 -6.78 6.12 -1.34
N ASN A 35 -7.96 6.21 -0.71
CA ASN A 35 -8.52 7.50 -0.31
C ASN A 35 -7.75 8.13 0.87
N LYS A 36 -7.03 7.31 1.64
CA LYS A 36 -6.15 7.66 2.76
C LYS A 36 -4.99 6.67 2.84
N ALA A 37 -3.97 6.99 3.61
CA ALA A 37 -2.88 6.05 3.91
C ALA A 37 -3.37 4.85 4.74
N VAL A 38 -3.02 3.64 4.30
CA VAL A 38 -3.24 2.35 4.94
C VAL A 38 -1.87 1.77 5.28
N ASN A 39 -1.69 1.31 6.53
CA ASN A 39 -0.46 0.66 6.97
C ASN A 39 -0.73 -0.82 7.23
N CYS A 40 0.12 -1.68 6.68
CA CYS A 40 0.12 -3.13 6.88
C CYS A 40 1.50 -3.56 7.40
N LEU A 41 1.54 -4.55 8.28
CA LEU A 41 2.77 -5.18 8.76
C LEU A 41 2.66 -6.68 8.53
N CYS A 42 3.66 -7.27 7.88
CA CYS A 42 3.71 -8.68 7.55
C CYS A 42 5.08 -9.28 7.92
N THR A 43 5.07 -10.55 8.37
CA THR A 43 6.25 -11.29 8.81
C THR A 43 6.72 -12.35 7.80
N LEU A 44 5.96 -12.56 6.73
CA LEU A 44 6.02 -13.79 5.90
C LEU A 44 6.30 -13.51 4.42
N TYR A 45 5.63 -12.51 3.85
CA TYR A 45 5.75 -12.08 2.47
C TYR A 45 5.75 -10.56 2.49
N GLY A 46 6.70 -9.89 1.82
CA GLY A 46 6.85 -8.43 1.88
C GLY A 46 5.69 -7.67 1.20
N CYS A 47 6.01 -6.77 0.27
CA CYS A 47 5.01 -6.03 -0.51
C CYS A 47 4.29 -6.88 -1.58
N GLN A 48 4.62 -8.16 -1.72
CA GLN A 48 4.11 -9.02 -2.80
C GLN A 48 3.30 -10.18 -2.25
N PRO A 49 2.18 -10.55 -2.89
CA PRO A 49 1.73 -10.06 -4.21
C PRO A 49 0.87 -8.80 -4.15
N THR A 50 1.15 -7.81 -4.99
CA THR A 50 0.21 -6.73 -5.29
C THR A 50 -0.88 -7.24 -6.23
N ASP A 51 -2.12 -7.23 -5.77
CA ASP A 51 -3.29 -7.59 -6.57
C ASP A 51 -3.99 -6.35 -7.13
N LEU A 52 -4.70 -6.48 -8.25
CA LEU A 52 -5.49 -5.41 -8.86
C LEU A 52 -6.94 -5.55 -8.41
N VAL A 53 -7.39 -4.64 -7.55
CA VAL A 53 -8.77 -4.64 -7.04
C VAL A 53 -9.58 -3.52 -7.68
N GLU A 54 -10.85 -3.80 -8.00
CA GLU A 54 -11.80 -2.77 -8.44
C GLU A 54 -12.31 -1.98 -7.24
N ARG A 55 -12.07 -0.67 -7.26
CA ARG A 55 -12.49 0.26 -6.21
C ARG A 55 -13.31 1.38 -6.80
N TRP A 56 -14.40 1.72 -6.12
CA TRP A 56 -15.16 2.92 -6.47
C TRP A 56 -14.30 4.18 -6.28
N SER A 57 -14.26 5.02 -7.31
CA SER A 57 -13.66 6.35 -7.26
C SER A 57 -14.77 7.41 -7.26
N PRO A 58 -15.02 8.11 -6.14
CA PRO A 58 -16.00 9.21 -6.11
C PRO A 58 -15.63 10.33 -7.09
N LYS A 59 -14.33 10.51 -7.36
CA LYS A 59 -13.79 11.53 -8.28
C LYS A 59 -14.13 11.21 -9.74
N GLU A 60 -14.02 9.93 -10.12
CA GLU A 60 -14.29 9.47 -11.50
C GLU A 60 -15.73 8.96 -11.68
N LYS A 61 -16.49 8.81 -10.59
CA LYS A 61 -17.84 8.20 -10.55
C LYS A 61 -17.88 6.84 -11.25
N ASN A 62 -16.79 6.08 -11.14
CA ASN A 62 -16.66 4.75 -11.75
C ASN A 62 -15.75 3.85 -10.90
N HIS A 63 -15.76 2.55 -11.19
CA HIS A 63 -14.79 1.59 -10.66
C HIS A 63 -13.45 1.74 -11.37
N VAL A 64 -12.38 1.91 -10.59
CA VAL A 64 -11.00 1.96 -11.06
C VAL A 64 -10.24 0.75 -10.56
N LYS A 65 -9.29 0.26 -11.37
CA LYS A 65 -8.39 -0.83 -10.97
C LYS A 65 -7.20 -0.23 -10.22
N ILE A 66 -7.07 -0.59 -8.95
CA ILE A 66 -6.01 -0.07 -8.08
C ILE A 66 -5.15 -1.24 -7.62
N ALA A 67 -3.83 -1.08 -7.74
CA ALA A 67 -2.87 -2.02 -7.15
C ALA A 67 -2.94 -1.92 -5.61
N ARG A 68 -3.15 -3.06 -4.96
CA ARG A 68 -3.26 -3.20 -3.51
C ARG A 68 -2.31 -4.31 -3.04
N PRO A 69 -1.53 -4.11 -1.96
CA PRO A 69 -0.80 -5.21 -1.33
C PRO A 69 -1.79 -6.30 -0.82
N ASN A 70 -1.48 -7.58 -1.02
CA ASN A 70 -2.25 -8.68 -0.41
C ASN A 70 -2.12 -8.71 1.11
#